data_AF-A0A415DRZ9-F1
#
_entry.id   AF-A0A415DRZ9-F1
#
_cell.length_a   1.000
_cell.length_b   1.000
_cell.length_c   1.000
_cell.angle_alpha   90.00
_cell.angle_beta   90.00
_cell.angle_gamma   90.00
#
_symmetry.space_group_name_H-M   'P 1'
#
loop_
_entity.id
_entity.type
_entity.pdbx_description
1 polymer ?
#
loop_
_entity_poly.entity_id
_entity_poly.type
_entity_poly.pdbx_seq_one_letter_code
_entity_poly.pdbx_strand_id
1 'polypeptide(L)'
;MCIESRLALALQAERVCNLPGETLLVRTSALLRQVYILCGFRMPDAKDFGIFTAKLASDLFESFSFLTLEEIRLCFEWGAKGEYGEFMGLNLRTLTHWLKTYKTSDIRYRAVVSLEKQRAKTALPPVSEAYKEERERVFLQQIFEQYRNGYPLERLYPSRVYLSLQKRGILRNTPAEKHHAMQVCAGWRPASNLKMDEDTRQTIVKQQAMAWLLKGFFDGLIKEGRGLSAG
;
A
#
# COMPACT_ATOMS: atom_id res chain seq x y z
N MET A 1 32.55 -11.45 -7.27
CA MET A 1 31.09 -11.14 -7.29
C MET A 1 30.91 -9.67 -7.65
N CYS A 2 30.12 -9.35 -8.68
CA CYS A 2 29.94 -7.97 -9.14
C CYS A 2 29.19 -7.12 -8.11
N ILE A 3 29.47 -5.80 -8.03
CA ILE A 3 28.81 -4.85 -7.12
C ILE A 3 27.28 -4.92 -7.25
N GLU A 4 26.78 -5.01 -8.48
CA GLU A 4 25.35 -5.08 -8.78
C GLU A 4 24.69 -6.34 -8.20
N SER A 5 25.37 -7.50 -8.28
CA SER A 5 24.86 -8.75 -7.71
C SER A 5 24.80 -8.72 -6.18
N ARG A 6 25.75 -8.04 -5.51
CA ARG A 6 25.71 -7.86 -4.04
C ARG A 6 24.56 -6.95 -3.63
N LEU A 7 24.35 -5.86 -4.35
CA LEU A 7 23.27 -4.91 -4.09
C LEU A 7 21.88 -5.53 -4.34
N ALA A 8 21.74 -6.33 -5.39
CA ALA A 8 20.49 -7.05 -5.68
C ALA A 8 20.10 -8.04 -4.57
N LEU A 9 21.08 -8.73 -3.97
CA LEU A 9 20.86 -9.58 -2.80
C LEU A 9 20.51 -8.75 -1.57
N ALA A 10 21.21 -7.64 -1.33
CA ALA A 10 20.95 -6.76 -0.20
C ALA A 10 19.52 -6.19 -0.22
N LEU A 11 19.01 -5.81 -1.39
CA LEU A 11 17.64 -5.31 -1.58
C LEU A 11 16.53 -6.33 -1.28
N GLN A 12 16.86 -7.62 -1.31
CA GLN A 12 15.92 -8.71 -1.03
C GLN A 12 15.92 -9.16 0.44
N ALA A 13 16.90 -8.70 1.22
CA ALA A 13 16.99 -9.01 2.64
C ALA A 13 15.84 -8.37 3.44
N GLU A 14 15.74 -8.76 4.71
CA GLU A 14 14.73 -8.22 5.60
C GLU A 14 14.97 -6.73 5.91
N ARG A 15 13.88 -5.96 5.93
CA ARG A 15 13.90 -4.52 6.19
C ARG A 15 14.04 -4.23 7.67
N VAL A 16 14.66 -3.09 8.00
CA VAL A 16 14.86 -2.63 9.37
C VAL A 16 13.54 -2.56 10.15
N CYS A 17 12.44 -2.09 9.53
CA CYS A 17 11.13 -2.00 10.17
C CYS A 17 10.56 -3.34 10.68
N ASN A 18 11.03 -4.46 10.15
CA ASN A 18 10.54 -5.80 10.49
C ASN A 18 11.41 -6.49 11.54
N LEU A 19 12.57 -5.92 11.88
CA LEU A 19 13.51 -6.54 12.81
C LEU A 19 13.16 -6.20 14.27
N PRO A 20 13.33 -7.16 15.20
CA PRO A 20 13.28 -6.86 16.63
C PRO A 20 14.34 -5.82 17.03
N GLY A 21 13.99 -4.92 17.95
CA GLY A 21 14.89 -3.83 18.37
C GLY A 21 16.23 -4.31 18.94
N GLU A 22 16.23 -5.41 19.70
CA GLU A 22 17.46 -6.03 20.23
C GLU A 22 18.37 -6.53 19.10
N THR A 23 17.80 -7.22 18.10
CA THR A 23 18.53 -7.69 16.93
C THR A 23 19.12 -6.52 16.14
N LEU A 24 18.33 -5.46 15.95
CA LEU A 24 18.78 -4.25 15.27
C LEU A 24 19.98 -3.61 15.99
N LEU A 25 19.92 -3.50 17.32
CA LEU A 25 21.00 -2.94 18.14
C LEU A 25 22.29 -3.75 18.02
N VAL A 26 22.20 -5.08 18.15
CA VAL A 26 23.36 -5.98 18.04
C VAL A 26 24.00 -5.90 16.66
N ARG A 27 23.18 -5.90 15.60
CA ARG A 27 23.66 -5.78 14.22
C ARG A 27 24.28 -4.42 13.95
N THR A 28 23.67 -3.34 14.43
CA THR A 28 24.20 -1.97 14.30
C THR A 28 25.56 -1.84 14.99
N SER A 29 25.71 -2.42 16.19
CA SER A 29 26.97 -2.48 16.93
C SER A 29 28.09 -3.13 16.10
N ALA A 30 27.79 -4.28 15.48
CA ALA A 30 28.74 -5.01 14.64
C ALA A 30 29.15 -4.20 13.40
N LEU A 31 28.17 -3.57 12.73
CA LEU A 31 28.43 -2.71 11.55
C LEU A 31 29.33 -1.53 11.90
N LEU A 32 29.06 -0.86 13.03
CA LEU A 32 29.88 0.26 13.48
C LEU A 32 31.33 -0.16 13.77
N ARG A 33 31.54 -1.28 14.47
CA ARG A 33 32.88 -1.81 14.71
C ARG A 33 33.62 -2.05 13.39
N GLN A 34 32.93 -2.62 12.40
CA GLN A 34 33.50 -2.85 11.07
C GLN A 34 33.90 -1.54 10.39
N VAL A 35 33.07 -0.49 10.43
CA VAL A 35 33.37 0.82 9.81
C VAL A 35 34.67 1.41 10.34
N TYR A 36 34.85 1.41 11.66
CA TYR A 36 36.05 1.94 12.28
C TYR A 36 37.31 1.16 11.90
N ILE A 37 37.20 -0.18 11.85
CA ILE A 37 38.31 -1.03 11.38
C ILE A 37 38.66 -0.67 9.93
N LEU A 38 37.67 -0.54 9.06
CA LEU A 38 37.87 -0.20 7.65
C LEU A 38 38.48 1.20 7.46
N CYS A 39 38.11 2.16 8.30
CA CYS A 39 38.64 3.52 8.25
C CYS A 39 39.99 3.66 8.98
N GLY A 40 40.48 2.63 9.67
CA GLY A 40 41.72 2.67 10.45
C GLY A 40 41.64 3.47 11.75
N PHE A 41 40.44 3.71 12.28
CA PHE A 41 40.24 4.45 13.53
C PHE A 41 40.28 3.53 14.75
N ARG A 42 40.81 4.06 15.87
CA ARG A 42 40.74 3.36 17.16
C ARG A 42 39.31 3.29 17.67
N MET A 43 38.97 2.16 18.29
CA MET A 43 37.68 1.97 18.96
C MET A 43 37.49 3.04 20.06
N PRO A 44 36.32 3.69 20.13
CA PRO A 44 35.94 4.55 21.25
C PRO A 44 35.77 3.74 22.54
N ASP A 45 35.64 4.45 23.66
CA ASP A 45 35.27 3.83 24.94
C ASP A 45 33.93 3.07 24.84
N ALA A 46 33.81 1.97 25.60
CA ALA A 46 32.65 1.09 25.54
C ALA A 46 31.33 1.80 25.88
N LYS A 47 31.36 2.76 26.81
CA LYS A 47 30.17 3.51 27.21
C LYS A 47 29.69 4.43 26.09
N ASP A 48 30.59 5.26 25.55
CA ASP A 48 30.27 6.21 24.49
C ASP A 48 29.86 5.48 23.21
N PHE A 49 30.55 4.38 22.88
CA PHE A 49 30.20 3.51 21.77
C PHE A 49 28.80 2.91 21.93
N GLY A 50 28.43 2.47 23.14
CA GLY A 50 27.11 1.93 23.44
C GLY A 50 25.99 2.96 23.24
N ILE A 51 26.17 4.17 23.78
CA ILE A 51 25.21 5.28 23.63
C ILE A 51 25.04 5.63 22.14
N PHE A 52 26.15 5.76 21.42
CA PHE A 52 26.14 6.08 19.99
C PHE A 52 25.44 5.00 19.17
N THR A 53 25.72 3.72 19.46
CA THR A 53 25.09 2.58 18.78
C THR A 53 23.59 2.56 19.00
N ALA A 54 23.13 2.79 20.24
CA ALA A 54 21.71 2.86 20.55
C ALA A 54 21.03 4.01 19.80
N LYS A 55 21.67 5.18 19.73
CA LYS A 55 21.12 6.31 18.99
C LYS A 55 21.04 6.03 17.49
N LEU A 56 22.10 5.47 16.90
CA LEU A 56 22.09 5.09 15.49
C LEU A 56 21.01 4.05 15.18
N ALA A 57 20.83 3.04 16.04
CA ALA A 57 19.79 2.03 15.86
C ALA A 57 18.37 2.65 15.86
N SER A 58 18.11 3.59 16.78
CA SER A 58 16.85 4.37 16.80
C SER A 58 16.68 5.19 15.51
N ASP A 59 17.72 5.90 15.06
CA ASP A 59 17.65 6.68 13.82
C ASP A 59 17.44 5.80 12.57
N LEU A 60 18.04 4.62 12.53
CA LEU A 60 17.81 3.64 11.46
C LEU A 60 16.36 3.18 11.42
N PHE A 61 15.77 2.92 12.59
CA PHE A 61 14.38 2.51 12.71
C PHE A 61 13.41 3.64 12.36
N GLU A 62 13.71 4.89 12.73
CA GLU A 62 12.82 6.03 12.50
C GLU A 62 12.91 6.58 11.07
N SER A 63 14.14 6.77 10.56
CA SER A 63 14.38 7.50 9.30
C SER A 63 14.74 6.61 8.11
N PHE A 64 15.21 5.39 8.37
CA PHE A 64 15.74 4.47 7.35
C PHE A 64 15.08 3.08 7.40
N SER A 65 13.87 3.01 7.96
CA SER A 65 13.12 1.78 8.26
C SER A 65 12.90 0.85 7.05
N PHE A 66 12.81 1.42 5.85
CA PHE A 66 12.60 0.70 4.60
C PHE A 66 13.87 0.11 3.97
N LEU A 67 15.05 0.50 4.47
CA LEU A 67 16.32 -0.11 4.06
C LEU A 67 16.48 -1.47 4.74
N THR A 68 17.26 -2.35 4.11
CA THR A 68 17.73 -3.58 4.76
C THR A 68 19.05 -3.35 5.47
N LEU A 69 19.37 -4.21 6.44
CA LEU A 69 20.68 -4.16 7.11
C LEU A 69 21.84 -4.41 6.16
N GLU A 70 21.65 -5.24 5.13
CA GLU A 70 22.67 -5.49 4.12
C GLU A 70 22.91 -4.26 3.24
N GLU A 71 21.87 -3.48 2.95
CA GLU A 71 22.01 -2.21 2.26
C GLU A 71 22.76 -1.18 3.11
N ILE A 72 22.47 -1.11 4.41
CA ILE A 72 23.18 -0.24 5.36
C ILE A 72 24.66 -0.65 5.46
N ARG A 73 24.95 -1.95 5.51
CA ARG A 73 26.32 -2.47 5.50
C ARG A 73 27.08 -2.05 4.25
N LEU A 74 26.48 -2.22 3.06
CA LEU A 74 27.09 -1.79 1.79
C LEU A 74 27.31 -0.27 1.76
N CYS A 75 26.32 0.49 2.22
CA CYS A 75 26.42 1.94 2.33
C CYS A 75 27.61 2.36 3.20
N PHE A 76 27.78 1.71 4.36
CA PHE A 76 28.89 1.97 5.28
C PHE A 76 30.24 1.51 4.74
N GLU A 77 30.30 0.37 4.04
CA GLU A 77 31.52 -0.10 3.35
C GLU A 77 31.98 0.88 2.26
N TRP A 78 31.04 1.44 1.48
CA TRP A 78 31.36 2.43 0.44
C TRP A 78 31.67 3.81 1.00
N GLY A 79 30.95 4.22 2.05
CA GLY A 79 31.28 5.43 2.79
C GLY A 79 32.71 5.37 3.37
N ALA A 80 33.09 4.23 3.97
CA ALA A 80 34.45 4.03 4.48
C ALA A 80 35.54 4.09 3.39
N LYS A 81 35.17 3.83 2.13
CA LYS A 81 36.06 3.97 0.95
C LYS A 81 36.08 5.38 0.36
N GLY A 82 35.29 6.30 0.90
CA GLY A 82 35.24 7.70 0.47
C GLY A 82 34.15 8.05 -0.55
N GLU A 83 33.32 7.10 -0.97
CA GLU A 83 32.28 7.32 -2.01
C GLU A 83 31.21 8.33 -1.57
N TYR A 84 31.02 8.48 -0.26
CA TYR A 84 29.98 9.34 0.33
C TYR A 84 30.56 10.42 1.25
N GLY A 85 31.85 10.73 1.10
CA GLY A 85 32.57 11.69 1.92
C GLY A 85 33.38 11.03 3.04
N GLU A 86 34.17 11.84 3.75
CA GLU A 86 35.18 11.38 4.69
C GLU A 86 34.62 10.91 6.04
N PHE A 87 35.29 9.91 6.64
CA PHE A 87 34.97 9.43 7.97
C PHE A 87 35.62 10.28 9.06
N MET A 88 34.81 11.01 9.81
CA MET A 88 35.25 11.93 10.88
C MET A 88 35.20 11.32 12.29
N GLY A 89 35.26 10.00 12.43
CA GLY A 89 35.18 9.31 13.73
C GLY A 89 33.74 9.14 14.26
N LEU A 90 33.56 9.24 15.59
CA LEU A 90 32.27 9.02 16.28
C LEU A 90 31.31 10.19 16.02
N ASN A 91 30.80 10.27 14.78
CA ASN A 91 29.99 11.39 14.32
C ASN A 91 28.77 10.87 13.56
N LEU A 92 27.60 11.08 14.17
CA LEU A 92 26.33 10.64 13.60
C LEU A 92 26.04 11.36 12.27
N ARG A 93 26.50 12.61 12.12
CA ARG A 93 26.37 13.39 10.88
C ARG A 93 26.98 12.65 9.70
N THR A 94 28.13 12.01 9.89
CA THR A 94 28.84 11.25 8.85
C THR A 94 27.98 10.08 8.37
N LEU A 95 27.51 9.24 9.30
CA LEU A 95 26.73 8.05 8.95
C LEU A 95 25.36 8.43 8.36
N THR A 96 24.69 9.43 8.93
CA THR A 96 23.44 9.96 8.39
C THR A 96 23.64 10.54 6.99
N HIS A 97 24.75 11.24 6.74
CA HIS A 97 25.07 11.75 5.42
C HIS A 97 25.27 10.61 4.42
N TRP A 98 26.07 9.61 4.76
CA TRP A 98 26.27 8.42 3.93
C TRP A 98 24.95 7.72 3.56
N LEU A 99 24.06 7.52 4.54
CA LEU A 99 22.75 6.90 4.31
C LEU A 99 21.85 7.75 3.39
N LYS A 100 21.87 9.08 3.55
CA LYS A 100 21.11 9.99 2.68
C LYS A 100 21.66 10.00 1.25
N THR A 101 22.98 10.05 1.09
CA THR A 101 23.66 9.99 -0.21
C THR A 101 23.39 8.65 -0.90
N TYR A 102 23.49 7.54 -0.17
CA TYR A 102 23.15 6.22 -0.70
C TYR A 102 21.69 6.11 -1.14
N LYS A 103 20.74 6.63 -0.34
CA LYS A 103 19.30 6.63 -0.68
C LYS A 103 19.00 7.36 -2.00
N THR A 104 19.76 8.41 -2.29
CA THR A 104 19.62 9.24 -3.49
C THR A 104 20.59 8.87 -4.61
N SER A 105 21.41 7.83 -4.42
CA SER A 105 22.39 7.39 -5.40
C SER A 105 21.74 6.74 -6.63
N ASP A 106 22.29 7.03 -7.81
CA ASP A 106 21.88 6.41 -9.07
C ASP A 106 22.03 4.89 -9.05
N ILE A 107 23.07 4.38 -8.38
CA ILE A 107 23.35 2.95 -8.28
C ILE A 107 22.20 2.23 -7.55
N ARG A 108 21.74 2.80 -6.42
CA ARG A 108 20.57 2.27 -5.70
C ARG A 108 19.32 2.35 -6.56
N TYR A 109 19.06 3.50 -7.18
CA TYR A 109 17.87 3.71 -8.01
C TYR A 109 17.78 2.66 -9.13
N ARG A 110 18.86 2.46 -9.88
CA ARG A 110 18.93 1.46 -10.96
C ARG A 110 18.67 0.04 -10.44
N ALA A 111 19.23 -0.31 -9.28
CA ALA A 111 19.04 -1.63 -8.69
C ALA A 111 17.59 -1.86 -8.23
N VAL A 112 16.95 -0.86 -7.61
CA VAL A 112 15.53 -0.92 -7.21
C VAL A 112 14.64 -1.09 -8.44
N VAL A 113 14.83 -0.26 -9.47
CA VAL A 113 14.04 -0.33 -10.72
C VAL A 113 14.23 -1.68 -11.42
N SER A 114 15.46 -2.22 -11.45
CA SER A 114 15.73 -3.55 -12.01
C SER A 114 14.97 -4.64 -11.25
N LEU A 115 15.01 -4.60 -9.91
CA LEU A 115 14.31 -5.55 -9.06
C LEU A 115 12.77 -5.45 -9.22
N GLU A 116 12.23 -4.25 -9.31
CA GLU A 116 10.80 -4.03 -9.59
C GLU A 116 10.41 -4.58 -10.96
N LYS A 117 11.22 -4.35 -11.99
CA LYS A 117 11.01 -4.94 -13.33
C LYS A 117 11.07 -6.46 -13.29
N GLN A 118 11.99 -7.05 -12.53
CA GLN A 118 12.06 -8.50 -12.35
C GLN A 118 10.81 -9.04 -11.63
N ARG A 119 10.40 -8.40 -10.53
CA ARG A 119 9.16 -8.75 -9.82
C ARG A 119 7.93 -8.64 -10.71
N ALA A 120 7.85 -7.61 -11.55
CA ALA A 120 6.77 -7.45 -12.52
C ALA A 120 6.75 -8.55 -13.59
N LYS A 121 7.93 -9.04 -14.00
CA LYS A 121 8.06 -10.18 -14.94
C LYS A 121 7.67 -11.52 -14.30
N THR A 122 7.96 -11.70 -13.01
CA THR A 122 7.67 -12.95 -12.26
C THR A 122 6.28 -12.95 -11.63
N ALA A 123 5.62 -11.79 -11.54
CA ALA A 123 4.23 -11.69 -11.11
C ALA A 123 3.33 -12.48 -12.08
N LEU A 124 2.28 -13.10 -11.53
CA LEU A 124 1.23 -13.69 -12.37
C LEU A 124 0.74 -12.61 -13.35
N PRO A 125 0.50 -12.98 -14.64
CA PRO A 125 -0.05 -12.03 -15.58
C PRO A 125 -1.34 -11.46 -14.98
N PRO A 126 -1.57 -10.13 -15.10
CA PRO A 126 -2.84 -9.57 -14.67
C PRO A 126 -3.95 -10.36 -15.34
N VAL A 127 -4.93 -10.84 -14.57
CA VAL A 127 -6.08 -11.56 -15.13
C VAL A 127 -6.65 -10.72 -16.26
N SER A 128 -6.81 -11.30 -17.45
CA SER A 128 -7.16 -10.52 -18.65
C SER A 128 -8.39 -9.66 -18.39
N GLU A 129 -8.43 -8.45 -18.95
CA GLU A 129 -9.59 -7.56 -18.78
C GLU A 129 -10.89 -8.26 -19.21
N ALA A 130 -10.82 -9.08 -20.27
CA ALA A 130 -11.92 -9.94 -20.70
C ALA A 130 -12.39 -10.93 -19.60
N TYR A 131 -11.48 -11.54 -18.84
CA TYR A 131 -11.85 -12.42 -17.73
C TYR A 131 -12.52 -11.65 -16.58
N LYS A 132 -12.01 -10.46 -16.24
CA LYS A 132 -12.63 -9.61 -15.22
C LYS A 132 -14.03 -9.18 -15.62
N GLU A 133 -14.21 -8.79 -16.89
CA GLU A 133 -15.51 -8.40 -17.44
C GLU A 133 -16.51 -9.54 -17.42
N GLU A 134 -16.08 -10.76 -17.78
CA GLU A 134 -16.93 -11.96 -17.74
C GLU A 134 -17.32 -12.32 -16.31
N ARG A 135 -16.39 -12.29 -15.36
CA ARG A 135 -16.68 -12.55 -13.94
C ARG A 135 -17.63 -11.51 -13.35
N GLU A 136 -17.47 -10.25 -13.72
CA GLU A 136 -18.37 -9.18 -13.28
C GLU A 136 -19.75 -9.34 -13.92
N ARG A 137 -19.85 -9.82 -15.18
CA ARG A 137 -21.12 -10.13 -15.83
C ARG A 137 -21.88 -11.24 -15.13
N VAL A 138 -21.20 -12.36 -14.85
CA VAL A 138 -21.76 -13.50 -14.10
C VAL A 138 -22.22 -13.06 -12.71
N PHE A 139 -21.42 -12.23 -12.02
CA PHE A 139 -21.78 -11.68 -10.72
C PHE A 139 -23.09 -10.87 -10.79
N LEU A 140 -23.23 -9.96 -11.75
CA LEU A 140 -24.43 -9.13 -11.89
C LEU A 140 -25.70 -9.97 -12.16
N GLN A 141 -25.58 -10.99 -13.02
CA GLN A 141 -26.68 -11.92 -13.30
C GLN A 141 -27.09 -12.70 -12.06
N GLN A 142 -26.12 -13.22 -11.30
CA GLN A 142 -26.39 -13.95 -10.06
C GLN A 142 -27.10 -13.07 -9.02
N ILE A 143 -26.67 -11.82 -8.87
CA ILE A 143 -27.31 -10.87 -7.95
C ILE A 143 -28.76 -10.60 -8.36
N PHE A 144 -29.03 -10.39 -9.65
CA PHE A 144 -30.40 -10.18 -10.13
C PHE A 144 -31.29 -11.40 -9.88
N GLU A 145 -30.78 -12.62 -10.13
CA GLU A 145 -31.54 -13.85 -9.84
C GLU A 145 -31.78 -14.04 -8.34
N GLN A 146 -30.82 -13.71 -7.48
CA GLN A 146 -31.05 -13.72 -6.02
C GLN A 146 -32.14 -12.72 -5.64
N TYR A 147 -32.11 -11.50 -6.17
CA TYR A 147 -33.16 -10.51 -5.92
C TYR A 147 -34.53 -11.00 -6.40
N ARG A 148 -34.61 -11.59 -7.60
CA ARG A 148 -35.83 -12.17 -8.16
C ARG A 148 -36.40 -13.29 -7.29
N ASN A 149 -35.54 -14.08 -6.65
CA ASN A 149 -35.92 -15.13 -5.71
C ASN A 149 -36.29 -14.60 -4.30
N GLY A 150 -36.40 -13.28 -4.12
CA GLY A 150 -36.86 -12.66 -2.88
C GLY A 150 -35.76 -12.37 -1.86
N TYR A 151 -34.47 -12.43 -2.24
CA TYR A 151 -33.39 -12.04 -1.33
C TYR A 151 -33.39 -10.51 -1.10
N PRO A 152 -33.13 -10.05 0.13
CA PRO A 152 -33.14 -8.62 0.46
C PRO A 152 -31.98 -7.89 -0.23
N LEU A 153 -32.30 -6.80 -0.94
CA LEU A 153 -31.35 -6.03 -1.75
C LEU A 153 -30.21 -5.43 -0.91
N GLU A 154 -30.45 -5.13 0.37
CA GLU A 154 -29.46 -4.59 1.30
C GLU A 154 -28.27 -5.54 1.49
N ARG A 155 -28.48 -6.85 1.28
CA ARG A 155 -27.44 -7.88 1.38
C ARG A 155 -26.75 -8.19 0.04
N LEU A 156 -27.15 -7.51 -1.04
CA LEU A 156 -26.70 -7.77 -2.41
C LEU A 156 -25.73 -6.69 -2.93
N TYR A 157 -25.03 -6.00 -2.03
CA TYR A 157 -24.04 -4.96 -2.38
C TYR A 157 -24.58 -3.89 -3.34
N PRO A 158 -25.69 -3.21 -3.00
CA PRO A 158 -26.45 -2.39 -3.94
C PRO A 158 -25.64 -1.25 -4.56
N SER A 159 -24.73 -0.63 -3.80
CA SER A 159 -23.86 0.45 -4.31
C SER A 159 -22.90 -0.03 -5.40
N ARG A 160 -22.26 -1.20 -5.21
CA ARG A 160 -21.36 -1.80 -6.19
C ARG A 160 -22.12 -2.18 -7.47
N VAL A 161 -23.26 -2.83 -7.32
CA VAL A 161 -24.09 -3.29 -8.44
C VAL A 161 -24.61 -2.09 -9.25
N TYR A 162 -25.12 -1.06 -8.57
CA TYR A 162 -25.55 0.18 -9.20
C TYR A 162 -24.43 0.82 -10.04
N LEU A 163 -23.24 0.98 -9.46
CA LEU A 163 -22.10 1.59 -10.16
C LEU A 163 -21.64 0.75 -11.36
N SER A 164 -21.64 -0.58 -11.23
CA SER A 164 -21.27 -1.49 -12.31
C SER A 164 -22.27 -1.43 -13.47
N LEU A 165 -23.58 -1.41 -13.19
CA LEU A 165 -24.63 -1.27 -14.20
C LEU A 165 -24.64 0.12 -14.86
N GLN A 166 -24.36 1.17 -14.10
CA GLN A 166 -24.23 2.54 -14.63
C GLN A 166 -23.01 2.69 -15.53
N LYS A 167 -21.85 2.13 -15.13
CA LYS A 167 -20.63 2.14 -15.94
C LYS A 167 -20.82 1.44 -17.29
N ARG A 168 -21.61 0.36 -17.30
CA ARG A 168 -21.99 -0.39 -18.51
C ARG A 168 -23.11 0.28 -19.32
N GLY A 169 -23.68 1.39 -18.83
CA GLY A 169 -24.78 2.09 -19.51
C GLY A 169 -26.09 1.31 -19.59
N ILE A 170 -26.24 0.25 -18.80
CA ILE A 170 -27.46 -0.56 -18.68
C ILE A 170 -28.50 0.17 -17.84
N LEU A 171 -28.04 0.75 -16.72
CA LEU A 171 -28.85 1.55 -15.84
C LEU A 171 -28.58 3.03 -16.12
N ARG A 172 -29.56 3.72 -16.72
CA ARG A 172 -29.47 5.11 -17.15
C ARG A 172 -30.42 5.98 -16.36
N ASN A 173 -29.97 6.45 -15.19
CA ASN A 173 -30.73 7.46 -14.45
C ASN A 173 -30.38 8.87 -14.89
N THR A 174 -31.41 9.69 -15.08
CA THR A 174 -31.25 11.12 -15.28
C THR A 174 -30.75 11.82 -14.01
N PRO A 175 -30.13 13.01 -14.11
CA PRO A 175 -29.77 13.80 -12.93
C PRO A 175 -30.96 14.08 -12.02
N ALA A 176 -32.15 14.28 -12.59
CA ALA A 176 -33.39 14.51 -11.85
C ALA A 176 -33.77 13.31 -10.98
N GLU A 177 -33.71 12.09 -11.52
CA GLU A 177 -33.98 10.85 -10.75
C GLU A 177 -32.98 10.66 -9.60
N LYS A 178 -31.70 10.99 -9.82
CA LYS A 178 -30.68 10.91 -8.76
C LYS A 178 -30.96 11.90 -7.64
N HIS A 179 -31.31 13.15 -7.98
CA HIS A 179 -31.69 14.15 -7.00
C HIS A 179 -32.94 13.74 -6.23
N HIS A 180 -33.93 13.18 -6.91
CA HIS A 180 -35.14 12.69 -6.26
C HIS A 180 -34.83 11.56 -5.27
N ALA A 181 -34.04 10.55 -5.67
CA ALA A 181 -33.63 9.47 -4.78
C ALA A 181 -32.85 9.97 -3.56
N MET A 182 -31.97 10.96 -3.75
CA MET A 182 -31.26 11.63 -2.65
C MET A 182 -32.22 12.33 -1.69
N GLN A 183 -33.25 13.03 -2.20
CA GLN A 183 -34.27 13.68 -1.36
C GLN A 183 -35.09 12.67 -0.56
N VAL A 184 -35.50 11.56 -1.18
CA VAL A 184 -36.24 10.47 -0.51
C VAL A 184 -35.41 9.86 0.63
N CYS A 185 -34.11 9.67 0.42
CA CYS A 185 -33.23 9.07 1.43
C CYS A 185 -32.64 10.09 2.42
N ALA A 186 -32.83 11.40 2.22
CA ALA A 186 -32.22 12.46 3.04
C ALA A 186 -32.62 12.38 4.53
N GLY A 187 -33.84 11.89 4.80
CA GLY A 187 -34.40 11.73 6.13
C GLY A 187 -33.84 10.54 6.93
N TRP A 188 -32.94 9.74 6.35
CA TRP A 188 -32.35 8.60 7.05
C TRP A 188 -31.55 9.04 8.28
N ARG A 189 -31.76 8.32 9.39
CA ARG A 189 -31.03 8.48 10.65
C ARG A 189 -30.48 7.13 11.12
N PRO A 190 -29.29 7.10 11.73
CA PRO A 190 -28.75 5.88 12.32
C PRO A 190 -29.67 5.37 13.44
N ALA A 191 -29.78 4.04 13.56
CA ALA A 191 -30.64 3.40 14.55
C ALA A 191 -30.11 3.50 15.99
N SER A 192 -28.89 4.00 16.20
CA SER A 192 -28.27 4.19 17.51
C SER A 192 -27.84 5.65 17.73
N ASN A 193 -27.62 6.02 19.00
CA ASN A 193 -27.05 7.31 19.42
C ASN A 193 -25.56 7.48 19.02
N LEU A 194 -25.10 6.83 17.94
CA LEU A 194 -23.76 7.02 17.42
C LEU A 194 -23.62 8.46 16.91
N LYS A 195 -22.66 9.20 17.48
CA LYS A 195 -22.21 10.47 16.89
C LYS A 195 -21.52 10.14 15.56
N MET A 196 -22.23 10.40 14.47
CA MET A 196 -21.74 10.25 13.11
C MET A 196 -21.43 11.64 12.56
N ASP A 197 -20.29 11.80 11.90
CA ASP A 197 -19.97 13.02 11.17
C ASP A 197 -20.88 13.17 9.93
N GLU A 198 -21.07 14.41 9.51
CA GLU A 198 -22.01 14.73 8.43
C GLU A 198 -21.57 14.13 7.08
N ASP A 199 -20.27 14.01 6.82
CA ASP A 199 -19.72 13.45 5.58
C ASP A 199 -19.99 11.93 5.46
N THR A 200 -19.82 11.20 6.56
CA THR A 200 -20.17 9.77 6.66
C THR A 200 -21.67 9.58 6.50
N ARG A 201 -22.49 10.46 7.09
CA ARG A 201 -23.95 10.42 6.93
C ARG A 201 -24.36 10.60 5.48
N GLN A 202 -23.80 11.61 4.80
CA GLN A 202 -24.06 11.86 3.37
C GLN A 202 -23.65 10.68 2.49
N THR A 203 -22.54 10.01 2.83
CA THR A 203 -22.08 8.80 2.12
C THR A 203 -23.10 7.67 2.25
N ILE A 204 -23.68 7.46 3.43
CA ILE A 204 -24.71 6.44 3.64
C ILE A 204 -26.01 6.79 2.91
N VAL A 205 -26.45 8.05 2.98
CA VAL A 205 -27.63 8.52 2.22
C VAL A 205 -27.46 8.28 0.73
N LYS A 206 -26.26 8.54 0.18
CA LYS A 206 -25.93 8.26 -1.22
C LYS A 206 -26.03 6.76 -1.54
N GLN A 207 -25.51 5.89 -0.67
CA GLN A 207 -25.62 4.44 -0.85
C GLN A 207 -27.09 3.97 -0.83
N GLN A 208 -27.93 4.55 0.02
CA GLN A 208 -29.36 4.26 0.06
C GLN A 208 -30.09 4.75 -1.17
N ALA A 209 -29.78 5.95 -1.67
CA ALA A 209 -30.33 6.46 -2.93
C ALA A 209 -29.97 5.53 -4.11
N MET A 210 -28.72 5.03 -4.15
CA MET A 210 -28.31 4.02 -5.15
C MET A 210 -29.12 2.72 -5.02
N ALA A 211 -29.32 2.22 -3.80
CA ALA A 211 -30.14 1.04 -3.56
C ALA A 211 -31.59 1.23 -3.99
N TRP A 212 -32.17 2.41 -3.71
CA TRP A 212 -33.53 2.76 -4.10
C TRP A 212 -33.71 2.77 -5.62
N LEU A 213 -32.78 3.41 -6.34
CA LEU A 213 -32.79 3.42 -7.82
C LEU A 213 -32.59 2.03 -8.41
N LEU A 214 -31.68 1.25 -7.83
CA LEU A 214 -31.42 -0.13 -8.24
C LEU A 214 -32.66 -1.01 -8.06
N LYS A 215 -33.37 -0.84 -6.93
CA LYS A 215 -34.63 -1.55 -6.65
C LYS A 215 -35.67 -1.25 -7.72
N GLY A 216 -35.91 0.03 -8.02
CA GLY A 216 -36.87 0.43 -9.05
C GLY A 216 -36.52 -0.15 -10.43
N PHE A 217 -35.23 -0.20 -10.76
CA PHE A 217 -34.76 -0.82 -12.00
C PHE A 217 -35.02 -2.33 -12.04
N PHE A 218 -34.67 -3.07 -10.98
CA PHE A 218 -34.92 -4.51 -10.91
C PHE A 218 -36.42 -4.85 -10.90
N ASP A 219 -37.23 -4.11 -10.16
CA ASP A 219 -38.69 -4.28 -10.15
C ASP A 219 -39.29 -4.04 -11.54
N GLY A 220 -38.77 -3.06 -12.29
CA GLY A 220 -39.14 -2.82 -13.69
C GLY A 220 -38.83 -4.01 -14.58
N LEU A 221 -37.61 -4.56 -14.49
CA LEU A 221 -37.20 -5.74 -15.26
C LEU A 221 -38.10 -6.97 -14.98
N ILE A 222 -38.42 -7.21 -13.70
CA ILE A 222 -39.29 -8.32 -13.30
C ILE A 222 -40.70 -8.13 -13.87
N LYS A 223 -41.26 -6.92 -13.82
CA LYS A 223 -42.59 -6.62 -14.39
C LYS A 223 -42.63 -6.81 -15.91
N GLU A 224 -41.55 -6.48 -16.60
CA GLU A 224 -41.42 -6.66 -18.05
C GLU A 224 -41.11 -8.11 -18.47
N GLY A 225 -40.90 -9.03 -17.50
CA GLY A 225 -40.49 -10.40 -17.77
C GLY A 225 -39.08 -10.52 -18.38
N ARG A 226 -38.25 -9.49 -18.23
CA ARG A 226 -36.91 -9.41 -18.82
C ARG A 226 -35.83 -9.86 -17.83
N GLY A 227 -34.86 -10.61 -18.33
CA GLY A 227 -33.63 -10.90 -17.61
C GLY A 227 -32.65 -9.73 -17.65
N LEU A 228 -31.67 -9.71 -16.76
CA LEU A 228 -30.57 -8.75 -16.81
C LEU A 228 -29.65 -9.06 -18.00
N SER A 229 -29.85 -8.39 -19.14
CA SER A 229 -28.92 -8.45 -20.27
C SER A 229 -27.71 -7.57 -19.98
N ALA A 230 -26.75 -8.13 -19.24
CA ALA A 230 -25.45 -7.52 -19.09
C ALA A 230 -24.67 -7.74 -20.40
N GLY A 231 -24.81 -6.79 -21.32
CA GLY A 231 -24.03 -6.72 -22.56
C GLY A 231 -22.53 -6.73 -22.30
#